data_AF-A0A8T7LSH2-F1
#
_entry.id   AF-A0A8T7LSH2-F1
#
_cell.length_a   1.000
_cell.length_b   1.000
_cell.length_c   1.000
_cell.angle_alpha   90.00
_cell.angle_beta   90.00
_cell.angle_gamma   90.00
#
_symmetry.space_group_name_H-M   'P 1'
#
loop_
_entity.id
_entity.type
_entity.pdbx_description
1 polymer ?
#
loop_
_entity_poly.entity_id
_entity_poly.type
_entity_poly.pdbx_seq_one_letter_code
_entity_poly.pdbx_strand_id
1 'polypeptide(L)'
;MKHKKRLPYIIAMLMVLVMGLAACGELTPSGNTTGFLLNEVYSGSAAGGLQWVEILANASGKDGENSLDLTGLTLRTAKGSLDLSKQKATALIPTKSDLLEVGQGKPVPGGAYLLVVSSVSNFKAAFPSSKAVPFDGSSVLGDLDPKDDAITLLQGGQLLDQVGWGNPSQSLLNKIGVSGSVNLSLSSIGGDNPKSLGRTPPTGARDVNKPGIFTIHESVSPGGAVPQPREKYNFLLNEATNVITIVGGLILFLVFVMIAVIARRFETLAQQRTYWQLLLLAPIGIMVYNVVTILAFISRGSLNDQDRWIGFTSLFISGIACAAVINVFRNIAKDILAAE
;
A
#
# COMPACT_ATOMS: atom_id res chain seq x y z
N MET A 1 -25.83 49.15 7.97
CA MET A 1 -25.39 48.58 6.67
C MET A 1 -23.87 48.73 6.47
N LYS A 2 -23.00 47.88 7.05
CA LYS A 2 -21.52 47.98 6.83
C LYS A 2 -20.73 46.66 6.78
N HIS A 3 -21.38 45.49 6.66
CA HIS A 3 -20.68 44.18 6.66
C HIS A 3 -20.66 43.39 5.33
N LYS A 4 -21.07 43.99 4.21
CA LYS A 4 -21.31 43.26 2.94
C LYS A 4 -20.08 42.82 2.12
N LYS A 5 -18.83 43.03 2.56
CA LYS A 5 -17.65 42.82 1.70
C LYS A 5 -16.71 41.63 2.04
N ARG A 6 -16.96 40.85 3.09
CA ARG A 6 -15.99 39.79 3.51
C ARG A 6 -16.26 38.38 2.98
N LEU A 7 -17.46 38.08 2.49
CA LEU A 7 -17.85 36.73 2.05
C LEU A 7 -17.12 36.20 0.79
N PRO A 8 -16.82 36.99 -0.27
CA PRO A 8 -16.19 36.43 -1.47
C PRO A 8 -14.71 36.05 -1.26
N TYR A 9 -14.01 36.67 -0.31
CA TYR A 9 -12.61 36.37 0.00
C TYR A 9 -12.43 35.00 0.69
N ILE A 10 -13.41 34.58 1.51
CA ILE A 10 -13.35 33.29 2.21
C ILE A 10 -13.52 32.14 1.21
N ILE A 11 -14.39 32.29 0.20
CA ILE A 11 -14.64 31.27 -0.83
C ILE A 11 -13.43 31.14 -1.77
N ALA A 12 -12.80 32.25 -2.17
CA ALA A 12 -11.61 32.22 -3.00
C ALA A 12 -10.39 31.61 -2.28
N MET A 13 -10.23 31.90 -0.98
CA MET A 13 -9.14 31.33 -0.17
C MET A 13 -9.30 29.81 0.06
N LEU A 14 -10.54 29.32 0.17
CA LEU A 14 -10.83 27.89 0.32
C LEU A 14 -10.52 27.09 -0.96
N MET A 15 -10.75 27.66 -2.15
CA MET A 15 -10.45 27.00 -3.43
C MET A 15 -8.95 26.92 -3.71
N VAL A 16 -8.16 27.92 -3.32
CA VAL A 16 -6.70 27.92 -3.52
C VAL A 16 -6.00 26.89 -2.61
N LEU A 17 -6.54 26.64 -1.41
CA LEU A 17 -5.98 25.65 -0.49
C LEU A 17 -6.15 24.20 -1.02
N VAL A 18 -7.25 23.91 -1.72
CA VAL A 18 -7.54 22.56 -2.26
C VAL A 18 -6.66 22.25 -3.48
N MET A 19 -6.25 23.25 -4.26
CA MET A 19 -5.38 23.04 -5.43
C MET A 19 -3.89 22.90 -5.08
N GLY A 20 -3.44 23.37 -3.91
CA GLY A 20 -2.02 23.33 -3.50
C GLY A 20 -1.52 21.98 -2.97
N LEU A 21 -2.41 21.06 -2.57
CA LEU A 21 -2.06 19.78 -1.93
C LEU A 21 -1.85 18.61 -2.92
N ALA A 22 -2.01 18.82 -4.22
CA ALA A 22 -1.95 17.76 -5.24
C ALA A 22 -0.52 17.38 -5.71
N ALA A 23 0.55 17.89 -5.09
CA ALA A 23 1.92 17.79 -5.60
C ALA A 23 2.85 16.86 -4.78
N CYS A 24 2.37 15.71 -4.29
CA CYS A 24 3.23 14.68 -3.70
C CYS A 24 3.09 13.38 -4.52
N GLY A 25 4.10 13.06 -5.32
CA GLY A 25 4.06 11.92 -6.25
C GLY A 25 4.25 10.58 -5.55
N GLU A 26 3.41 9.60 -5.90
CA GLU A 26 3.56 8.21 -5.48
C GLU A 26 4.75 7.55 -6.18
N LEU A 27 5.67 7.01 -5.37
CA LEU A 27 6.75 6.12 -5.81
C LEU A 27 6.18 4.71 -6.03
N THR A 28 5.43 4.52 -7.12
CA THR A 28 5.37 3.17 -7.71
C THR A 28 6.76 2.88 -8.30
N PRO A 29 7.33 1.68 -8.10
CA PRO A 29 8.50 1.26 -8.88
C PRO A 29 8.03 1.12 -10.33
N SER A 30 8.08 2.22 -11.06
CA SER A 30 7.58 2.37 -12.44
C SER A 30 8.57 1.86 -13.49
N GLY A 31 9.53 1.03 -13.09
CA GLY A 31 10.50 0.43 -13.99
C GLY A 31 10.22 -1.06 -14.18
N ASN A 32 10.26 -1.53 -15.43
CA ASN A 32 10.65 -2.91 -15.74
C ASN A 32 12.05 -3.14 -15.15
N THR A 33 12.13 -3.50 -13.87
CA THR A 33 13.41 -3.73 -13.20
C THR A 33 13.90 -5.13 -13.58
N THR A 34 14.73 -5.18 -14.61
CA THR A 34 15.54 -6.36 -14.91
C THR A 34 16.58 -6.53 -13.81
N GLY A 35 16.61 -7.69 -13.16
CA GLY A 35 17.53 -7.99 -12.07
C GLY A 35 16.94 -8.92 -11.03
N PHE A 36 17.65 -9.05 -9.90
CA PHE A 36 17.14 -9.81 -8.76
C PHE A 36 16.28 -8.93 -7.87
N LEU A 37 15.17 -9.48 -7.37
CA LEU A 37 14.21 -8.79 -6.52
C LEU A 37 13.87 -9.66 -5.32
N LEU A 38 13.64 -9.05 -4.17
CA LEU A 38 13.08 -9.73 -3.01
C LEU A 38 11.62 -10.06 -3.33
N ASN A 39 11.23 -11.34 -3.21
CA ASN A 39 9.87 -11.78 -3.51
C ASN A 39 9.05 -12.07 -2.26
N GLU A 40 9.62 -12.79 -1.29
CA GLU A 40 8.95 -13.14 -0.04
C GLU A 40 9.95 -13.14 1.13
N VAL A 41 9.50 -12.70 2.29
CA VAL A 41 10.24 -12.75 3.54
C VAL A 41 9.37 -13.36 4.63
N TYR A 42 9.92 -14.36 5.33
CA TYR A 42 9.33 -14.92 6.53
C TYR A 42 10.32 -14.80 7.68
N SER A 43 9.91 -14.07 8.73
CA SER A 43 10.69 -13.91 9.97
C SER A 43 10.00 -14.53 11.20
N GLY A 44 8.89 -15.23 11.01
CA GLY A 44 8.09 -15.79 12.10
C GLY A 44 8.79 -16.91 12.89
N SER A 45 8.46 -17.03 14.18
CA SER A 45 8.98 -18.06 15.08
C SER A 45 8.21 -19.40 15.00
N ALA A 46 7.01 -19.40 14.40
CA ALA A 46 6.06 -20.51 14.42
C ALA A 46 6.57 -21.79 13.72
N ALA A 47 7.49 -21.68 12.75
CA ALA A 47 8.09 -22.82 12.04
C ALA A 47 9.37 -23.34 12.72
N GLY A 48 9.39 -23.45 14.06
CA GLY A 48 10.58 -23.90 14.80
C GLY A 48 11.78 -22.97 14.64
N GLY A 49 11.55 -21.65 14.54
CA GLY A 49 12.59 -20.65 14.30
C GLY A 49 13.17 -20.62 12.89
N LEU A 50 12.57 -21.35 11.94
CA LEU A 50 12.93 -21.25 10.52
C LEU A 50 12.54 -19.87 9.99
N GLN A 51 13.49 -19.16 9.39
CA GLN A 51 13.27 -17.91 8.68
C GLN A 51 13.77 -18.10 7.25
N TRP A 52 13.18 -17.41 6.29
CA TRP A 52 13.68 -17.44 4.92
C TRP A 52 13.41 -16.15 4.16
N VAL A 53 14.19 -15.99 3.10
CA VAL A 53 14.03 -14.96 2.08
C VAL A 53 13.98 -15.65 0.73
N GLU A 54 12.99 -15.29 -0.06
CA GLU A 54 12.86 -15.68 -1.45
C GLU A 54 13.26 -14.51 -2.36
N ILE A 55 14.09 -14.80 -3.35
CA ILE A 55 14.59 -13.84 -4.33
C ILE A 55 14.15 -14.30 -5.72
N LEU A 56 13.45 -13.45 -6.47
CA LEU A 56 13.07 -13.66 -7.85
C LEU A 56 14.19 -13.17 -8.79
N ALA A 57 14.59 -14.03 -9.73
CA ALA A 57 15.39 -13.64 -10.88
C ALA A 57 14.49 -13.03 -11.97
N ASN A 58 14.25 -11.72 -11.92
CA ASN A 58 13.43 -11.02 -12.91
C ASN A 58 14.27 -10.66 -14.15
N ALA A 59 14.39 -11.58 -15.10
CA ALA A 59 14.94 -11.26 -16.40
C ALA A 59 13.78 -10.91 -17.35
N SER A 60 13.79 -9.71 -17.95
CA SER A 60 12.78 -9.31 -18.94
C SER A 60 12.77 -10.33 -20.08
N GLY A 61 11.68 -11.04 -20.30
CA GLY A 61 11.60 -12.11 -21.30
C GLY A 61 10.65 -13.22 -20.88
N LYS A 62 10.46 -14.23 -21.74
CA LYS A 62 9.72 -15.44 -21.35
C LYS A 62 10.59 -16.29 -20.41
N ASP A 63 9.94 -17.00 -19.50
CA ASP A 63 10.59 -17.85 -18.48
C ASP A 63 11.74 -18.68 -19.06
N GLY A 64 12.95 -18.45 -18.54
CA GLY A 64 14.16 -19.20 -18.88
C GLY A 64 14.90 -18.79 -20.16
N GLU A 65 14.46 -17.78 -20.92
CA GLU A 65 15.19 -17.31 -22.12
C GLU A 65 16.39 -16.42 -21.76
N ASN A 66 16.27 -15.64 -20.69
CA ASN A 66 17.33 -14.78 -20.20
C ASN A 66 17.83 -15.27 -18.85
N SER A 67 19.14 -15.20 -18.61
CA SER A 67 19.76 -15.66 -17.37
C SER A 67 20.52 -14.53 -16.68
N LEU A 68 20.41 -14.45 -15.35
CA LEU A 68 21.09 -13.45 -14.53
C LEU A 68 22.30 -14.06 -13.84
N ASP A 69 23.41 -13.32 -13.83
CA ASP A 69 24.61 -13.73 -13.11
C ASP A 69 24.51 -13.38 -11.62
N LEU A 70 24.85 -14.34 -10.76
CA LEU A 70 24.93 -14.17 -9.30
C LEU A 70 26.17 -13.38 -8.87
N THR A 71 27.14 -13.14 -9.75
CA THR A 71 28.38 -12.43 -9.41
C THR A 71 28.11 -11.12 -8.67
N GLY A 72 28.64 -11.03 -7.45
CA GLY A 72 28.47 -9.87 -6.57
C GLY A 72 27.10 -9.73 -5.91
N LEU A 73 26.17 -10.67 -6.13
CA LEU A 73 24.84 -10.66 -5.50
C LEU A 73 24.96 -10.98 -4.01
N THR A 74 24.52 -10.04 -3.18
CA THR A 74 24.71 -10.05 -1.75
C THR A 74 23.40 -9.75 -1.04
N LEU A 75 23.02 -10.59 -0.08
CA LEU A 75 21.91 -10.34 0.84
C LEU A 75 22.46 -9.71 2.12
N ARG A 76 21.89 -8.60 2.59
CA ARG A 76 22.30 -7.94 3.84
C ARG A 76 21.14 -7.75 4.79
N THR A 77 21.44 -7.98 6.07
CA THR A 77 20.53 -7.79 7.21
C THR A 77 21.29 -7.06 8.32
N ALA A 78 20.61 -6.74 9.42
CA ALA A 78 21.27 -6.18 10.59
C ALA A 78 22.38 -7.08 11.16
N LYS A 79 22.35 -8.40 10.92
CA LYS A 79 23.37 -9.33 11.42
C LYS A 79 24.64 -9.32 10.59
N GLY A 80 24.50 -9.25 9.27
CA GLY A 80 25.64 -9.44 8.40
C GLY A 80 25.29 -9.40 6.91
N SER A 81 26.19 -10.01 6.13
CA SER A 81 26.16 -9.98 4.67
C SER A 81 26.47 -11.38 4.13
N LEU A 82 25.66 -11.83 3.18
CA LEU A 82 25.79 -13.15 2.56
C LEU A 82 26.02 -12.98 1.06
N ASP A 83 27.19 -13.44 0.59
CA ASP A 83 27.52 -13.47 -0.83
C ASP A 83 26.97 -14.76 -1.47
N LEU A 84 25.89 -14.62 -2.24
CA LEU A 84 25.19 -15.75 -2.84
C LEU A 84 26.00 -16.39 -3.99
N SER A 85 26.94 -15.63 -4.60
CA SER A 85 27.78 -16.14 -5.69
C SER A 85 28.74 -17.25 -5.26
N LYS A 86 29.12 -17.24 -3.97
CA LYS A 86 30.10 -18.18 -3.37
C LYS A 86 29.48 -19.47 -2.86
N GLN A 87 28.16 -19.55 -2.81
CA GLN A 87 27.44 -20.72 -2.30
C GLN A 87 26.92 -21.59 -3.45
N LYS A 88 26.61 -22.85 -3.14
CA LYS A 88 25.93 -23.77 -4.05
C LYS A 88 24.48 -23.93 -3.58
N ALA A 89 23.53 -23.79 -4.51
CA ALA A 89 22.10 -23.96 -4.23
C ALA A 89 21.37 -24.50 -5.48
N THR A 90 20.05 -24.64 -5.39
CA THR A 90 19.17 -24.86 -6.55
C THR A 90 18.20 -23.70 -6.73
N ALA A 91 17.96 -23.31 -7.98
CA ALA A 91 16.89 -22.42 -8.34
C ALA A 91 15.61 -23.21 -8.63
N LEU A 92 14.48 -22.66 -8.17
CA LEU A 92 13.13 -23.19 -8.37
C LEU A 92 12.48 -22.48 -9.56
N ILE A 93 12.13 -23.20 -10.62
CA ILE A 93 11.37 -22.64 -11.74
C ILE A 93 9.92 -23.08 -11.59
N PRO A 94 8.95 -22.19 -11.34
CA PRO A 94 7.57 -22.62 -11.05
C PRO A 94 6.89 -23.39 -12.19
N THR A 95 7.27 -23.08 -13.43
CA THR A 95 6.69 -23.67 -14.64
C THR A 95 7.32 -25.01 -15.03
N LYS A 96 8.40 -25.43 -14.36
CA LYS A 96 9.09 -26.70 -14.62
C LYS A 96 9.19 -27.50 -13.32
N SER A 97 8.96 -28.80 -13.37
CA SER A 97 9.22 -29.70 -12.22
C SER A 97 10.70 -29.83 -11.87
N ASP A 98 11.57 -29.20 -12.66
CA ASP A 98 13.01 -29.37 -12.63
C ASP A 98 13.68 -28.33 -11.74
N LEU A 99 14.61 -28.79 -10.93
CA LEU A 99 15.53 -27.94 -10.18
C LEU A 99 16.80 -27.76 -10.98
N LEU A 100 17.30 -26.53 -11.02
CA LEU A 100 18.57 -26.22 -11.64
C LEU A 100 19.58 -25.88 -10.57
N GLU A 101 20.74 -26.54 -10.60
CA GLU A 101 21.86 -26.13 -9.76
C GLU A 101 22.32 -24.72 -10.17
N VAL A 102 22.43 -23.84 -9.19
CA VAL A 102 22.90 -22.45 -9.36
C VAL A 102 23.97 -22.13 -8.31
N GLY A 103 24.67 -21.01 -8.51
CA GLY A 103 25.80 -20.61 -7.69
C GLY A 103 27.14 -21.05 -8.28
N GLN A 104 28.24 -20.57 -7.70
CA GLN A 104 29.61 -20.84 -8.16
C GLN A 104 29.82 -20.50 -9.65
N GLY A 105 29.30 -19.36 -10.10
CA GLY A 105 29.44 -18.87 -11.48
C GLY A 105 28.41 -19.45 -12.47
N LYS A 106 27.48 -20.31 -12.04
CA LYS A 106 26.34 -20.70 -12.88
C LYS A 106 25.26 -19.61 -12.88
N PRO A 107 24.75 -19.18 -14.05
CA PRO A 107 23.71 -18.16 -14.13
C PRO A 107 22.34 -18.72 -13.71
N VAL A 108 21.45 -17.83 -13.27
CA VAL A 108 20.10 -18.13 -12.81
C VAL A 108 19.11 -17.81 -13.93
N PRO A 109 18.29 -18.76 -14.39
CA PRO A 109 17.28 -18.47 -15.40
C PRO A 109 16.23 -17.47 -14.92
N GLY A 110 15.74 -16.64 -15.83
CA GLY A 110 14.66 -15.70 -15.59
C GLY A 110 13.37 -16.42 -15.19
N GLY A 111 12.66 -15.85 -14.21
CA GLY A 111 11.48 -16.45 -13.60
C GLY A 111 11.79 -17.50 -12.53
N ALA A 112 13.08 -17.81 -12.30
CA ALA A 112 13.48 -18.72 -11.24
C ALA A 112 13.55 -18.01 -9.88
N TYR A 113 13.34 -18.78 -8.83
CA TYR A 113 13.38 -18.35 -7.44
C TYR A 113 14.58 -18.95 -6.72
N LEU A 114 15.27 -18.12 -5.96
CA LEU A 114 16.35 -18.48 -5.07
C LEU A 114 15.83 -18.41 -3.64
N LEU A 115 16.12 -19.44 -2.85
CA LEU A 115 15.67 -19.53 -1.48
C LEU A 115 16.87 -19.46 -0.53
N VAL A 116 16.85 -18.54 0.41
CA VAL A 116 17.84 -18.39 1.48
C VAL A 116 17.17 -18.70 2.80
N VAL A 117 17.69 -19.64 3.59
CA VAL A 117 17.05 -20.11 4.84
C VAL A 117 17.97 -19.96 6.05
N SER A 118 17.40 -19.73 7.24
CA SER A 118 18.18 -19.64 8.48
C SER A 118 18.77 -20.98 8.93
N SER A 119 18.16 -22.10 8.51
CA SER A 119 18.66 -23.45 8.78
C SER A 119 18.17 -24.42 7.71
N VAL A 120 19.11 -25.02 6.97
CA VAL A 120 18.80 -25.99 5.90
C VAL A 120 18.16 -27.26 6.47
N SER A 121 18.59 -27.70 7.65
CA SER A 121 17.98 -28.88 8.31
C SER A 121 16.54 -28.61 8.74
N ASN A 122 16.28 -27.44 9.34
CA ASN A 122 14.92 -27.07 9.75
C ASN A 122 14.01 -26.88 8.52
N PHE A 123 14.55 -26.31 7.43
CA PHE A 123 13.82 -26.21 6.17
C PHE A 123 13.40 -27.58 5.63
N LYS A 124 14.33 -28.54 5.57
CA LYS A 124 14.00 -29.91 5.12
C LYS A 124 13.02 -30.62 6.04
N ALA A 125 13.09 -30.36 7.35
CA ALA A 125 12.13 -30.92 8.30
C ALA A 125 10.72 -30.32 8.12
N ALA A 126 10.63 -29.01 7.86
CA ALA A 126 9.36 -28.32 7.63
C ALA A 126 8.76 -28.62 6.25
N PHE A 127 9.60 -28.84 5.23
CA PHE A 127 9.19 -29.08 3.84
C PHE A 127 9.85 -30.36 3.28
N PRO A 128 9.53 -31.55 3.82
CA PRO A 128 10.20 -32.80 3.46
C PRO A 128 9.97 -33.25 2.01
N SER A 129 8.90 -32.76 1.36
CA SER A 129 8.62 -33.00 -0.06
C SER A 129 9.39 -32.07 -1.00
N SER A 130 9.98 -30.99 -0.48
CA SER A 130 10.74 -30.05 -1.29
C SER A 130 12.05 -30.67 -1.73
N LYS A 131 12.30 -30.66 -3.04
CA LYS A 131 13.59 -31.07 -3.60
C LYS A 131 14.63 -29.94 -3.55
N ALA A 132 14.21 -28.71 -3.19
CA ALA A 132 15.05 -27.53 -3.24
C ALA A 132 16.25 -27.65 -2.27
N VAL A 133 17.42 -27.24 -2.74
CA VAL A 133 18.61 -27.00 -1.93
C VAL A 133 18.75 -25.48 -1.74
N PRO A 134 18.28 -24.92 -0.62
CA PRO A 134 18.39 -23.49 -0.38
C PRO A 134 19.83 -23.08 -0.07
N PHE A 135 20.11 -21.79 -0.22
CA PHE A 135 21.30 -21.15 0.32
C PHE A 135 21.27 -21.20 1.86
N ASP A 136 22.43 -21.47 2.46
CA ASP A 136 22.59 -21.40 3.90
C ASP A 136 22.76 -19.94 4.32
N GLY A 137 21.70 -19.40 4.89
CA GLY A 137 21.63 -18.04 5.41
C GLY A 137 21.81 -17.96 6.91
N SER A 138 22.24 -19.01 7.62
CA SER A 138 22.39 -19.01 9.08
C SER A 138 23.23 -17.85 9.64
N SER A 139 24.19 -17.32 8.87
CA SER A 139 25.03 -16.18 9.24
C SER A 139 24.36 -14.81 9.09
N VAL A 140 23.25 -14.71 8.35
CA VAL A 140 22.54 -13.45 8.08
C VAL A 140 21.06 -13.48 8.48
N LEU A 141 20.47 -14.67 8.57
CA LEU A 141 19.10 -14.94 9.02
C LEU A 141 19.13 -15.57 10.43
N GLY A 142 17.96 -15.88 10.97
CA GLY A 142 17.80 -16.66 12.20
C GLY A 142 17.44 -15.87 13.45
N ASP A 143 17.66 -14.54 13.46
CA ASP A 143 17.05 -13.64 14.45
C ASP A 143 16.50 -12.38 13.76
N LEU A 144 15.93 -12.52 12.55
CA LEU A 144 15.16 -11.40 11.98
C LEU A 144 14.05 -11.04 12.97
N ASP A 145 13.94 -9.76 13.33
CA ASP A 145 12.88 -9.33 14.21
C ASP A 145 11.57 -9.22 13.41
N PRO A 146 10.50 -9.98 13.73
CA PRO A 146 9.23 -9.86 13.03
C PRO A 146 8.51 -8.52 13.26
N LYS A 147 8.98 -7.70 14.19
CA LYS A 147 8.41 -6.39 14.54
C LYS A 147 9.08 -5.24 13.81
N ASP A 148 10.41 -5.20 13.74
CA ASP A 148 11.15 -4.04 13.28
C ASP A 148 12.52 -4.40 12.68
N ASP A 149 12.51 -4.92 11.45
CA ASP A 149 13.75 -5.25 10.73
C ASP A 149 13.64 -4.86 9.24
N ALA A 150 14.77 -4.93 8.55
CA ALA A 150 14.87 -4.67 7.12
C ALA A 150 15.97 -5.51 6.46
N ILE A 151 15.75 -5.80 5.19
CA ILE A 151 16.63 -6.59 4.34
C ILE A 151 16.92 -5.81 3.07
N THR A 152 18.17 -5.88 2.62
CA THR A 152 18.59 -5.34 1.32
C THR A 152 19.20 -6.42 0.45
N LEU A 153 18.99 -6.26 -0.84
CA LEU A 153 19.62 -7.05 -1.88
C LEU A 153 20.53 -6.12 -2.69
N LEU A 154 21.80 -6.49 -2.82
CA LEU A 154 22.81 -5.70 -3.54
C LEU A 154 23.48 -6.54 -4.63
N GLN A 155 23.93 -5.90 -5.70
CA GLN A 155 24.79 -6.53 -6.71
C GLN A 155 25.98 -5.63 -7.01
N GLY A 156 27.19 -6.15 -6.81
CA GLY A 156 28.42 -5.36 -6.96
C GLY A 156 28.48 -4.13 -6.02
N GLY A 157 27.75 -4.16 -4.91
CA GLY A 157 27.63 -3.04 -3.97
C GLY A 157 26.51 -2.04 -4.28
N GLN A 158 25.85 -2.15 -5.44
CA GLN A 158 24.68 -1.34 -5.78
C GLN A 158 23.42 -1.96 -5.15
N LEU A 159 22.59 -1.15 -4.50
CA LEU A 159 21.28 -1.57 -4.01
C LEU A 159 20.35 -1.93 -5.19
N LEU A 160 19.87 -3.18 -5.21
CA LEU A 160 18.89 -3.67 -6.18
C LEU A 160 17.46 -3.56 -5.65
N ASP A 161 17.24 -4.01 -4.41
CA ASP A 161 15.93 -4.07 -3.80
C ASP A 161 16.03 -4.03 -2.27
N GLN A 162 14.94 -3.65 -1.62
CA GLN A 162 14.85 -3.58 -0.17
C GLN A 162 13.42 -3.80 0.33
N VAL A 163 13.31 -4.34 1.53
CA VAL A 163 12.05 -4.49 2.26
C VAL A 163 12.29 -4.33 3.75
N GLY A 164 11.44 -3.57 4.41
CA GLY A 164 11.43 -3.37 5.85
C GLY A 164 10.01 -3.37 6.40
N TRP A 165 9.87 -3.73 7.66
CA TRP A 165 8.56 -3.85 8.30
C TRP A 165 8.59 -3.35 9.73
N GLY A 166 7.40 -2.97 10.21
CA GLY A 166 7.21 -2.12 11.36
C GLY A 166 7.94 -0.79 11.19
N ASN A 167 8.88 -0.51 12.11
CA ASN A 167 9.61 0.75 12.17
C ASN A 167 11.12 0.48 12.38
N PRO A 168 11.83 -0.03 11.36
CA PRO A 168 13.26 -0.29 11.46
C PRO A 168 14.02 0.99 11.82
N SER A 169 14.91 0.90 12.81
CA SER A 169 15.65 2.07 13.28
C SER A 169 16.58 2.65 12.20
N GLN A 170 16.81 3.95 12.22
CA GLN A 170 17.70 4.60 11.23
C GLN A 170 19.14 4.06 11.29
N SER A 171 19.61 3.67 12.48
CA SER A 171 20.94 3.04 12.63
C SER A 171 21.01 1.69 11.92
N LEU A 172 19.94 0.88 12.00
CA LEU A 172 19.83 -0.38 11.26
C LEU A 172 19.83 -0.13 9.75
N LEU A 173 19.02 0.82 9.27
CA LEU A 173 18.95 1.19 7.86
C LEU A 173 20.32 1.64 7.30
N ASN A 174 21.03 2.49 8.04
CA ASN A 174 22.38 2.92 7.68
C ASN A 174 23.36 1.74 7.61
N LYS A 175 23.27 0.79 8.56
CA LYS A 175 24.14 -0.40 8.62
C LYS A 175 23.97 -1.30 7.40
N ILE A 176 22.75 -1.45 6.90
CA ILE A 176 22.45 -2.30 5.74
C ILE A 176 22.53 -1.53 4.40
N GLY A 177 22.88 -0.24 4.42
CA GLY A 177 23.08 0.57 3.22
C GLY A 177 21.79 1.10 2.58
N VAL A 178 20.73 1.26 3.37
CA VAL A 178 19.48 1.87 2.93
C VAL A 178 19.56 3.39 3.11
N SER A 179 19.42 4.13 2.01
CA SER A 179 19.43 5.60 2.01
C SER A 179 18.08 6.23 1.65
N GLY A 180 17.01 5.44 1.48
CA GLY A 180 15.68 5.92 1.09
C GLY A 180 14.53 5.05 1.60
N SER A 181 13.32 5.62 1.62
CA SER A 181 12.17 5.09 2.40
C SER A 181 11.31 4.02 1.71
N VAL A 182 11.73 3.48 0.56
CA VAL A 182 10.86 2.58 -0.23
C VAL A 182 10.67 1.25 0.51
N ASN A 183 9.42 0.85 0.74
CA ASN A 183 9.04 -0.39 1.43
C ASN A 183 9.57 -0.55 2.87
N LEU A 184 9.81 0.53 3.63
CA LEU A 184 10.38 0.43 5.00
C LEU A 184 9.36 0.46 6.13
N SER A 185 8.07 0.65 5.84
CA SER A 185 7.02 0.83 6.85
C SER A 185 5.84 -0.11 6.61
N LEU A 186 6.13 -1.34 6.17
CA LEU A 186 5.12 -2.38 6.06
C LEU A 186 4.63 -2.77 7.46
N SER A 187 3.43 -3.32 7.56
CA SER A 187 2.95 -3.84 8.84
C SER A 187 3.86 -4.97 9.34
N SER A 188 4.07 -5.02 10.66
CA SER A 188 4.82 -6.11 11.30
C SER A 188 4.22 -7.46 10.91
N ILE A 189 5.10 -8.44 10.73
CA ILE A 189 4.75 -9.85 10.48
C ILE A 189 4.77 -10.71 11.73
N GLY A 190 4.77 -10.07 12.91
CA GLY A 190 4.55 -10.75 14.18
C GLY A 190 3.10 -11.19 14.39
N GLY A 191 2.92 -12.21 15.22
CA GLY A 191 1.61 -12.73 15.64
C GLY A 191 1.63 -14.24 15.87
N ASP A 192 0.52 -14.78 16.37
CA ASP A 192 0.39 -16.21 16.68
C ASP A 192 0.26 -17.08 15.43
N ASN A 193 -0.08 -16.49 14.28
CA ASN A 193 -0.18 -17.17 12.99
C ASN A 193 1.06 -16.91 12.13
N PRO A 194 1.60 -17.94 11.44
CA PRO A 194 2.72 -17.76 10.52
C PRO A 194 2.31 -16.85 9.36
N LYS A 195 2.90 -15.66 9.30
CA LYS A 195 2.71 -14.68 8.25
C LYS A 195 4.02 -14.40 7.53
N SER A 196 3.93 -14.12 6.23
CA SER A 196 5.08 -13.65 5.43
C SER A 196 4.74 -12.31 4.77
N LEU A 197 5.78 -11.56 4.38
CA LEU A 197 5.67 -10.43 3.47
C LEU A 197 6.05 -10.92 2.10
N GLY A 198 5.09 -11.06 1.20
CA GLY A 198 5.38 -11.37 -0.19
C GLY A 198 4.85 -10.30 -1.12
N ARG A 199 5.47 -10.20 -2.29
CA ARG A 199 4.96 -9.31 -3.33
C ARG A 199 3.67 -9.88 -3.93
N THR A 200 2.66 -9.02 -4.02
CA THR A 200 1.39 -9.31 -4.67
C THR A 200 1.29 -8.53 -5.98
N PRO A 201 1.20 -9.23 -7.12
CA PRO A 201 0.95 -8.59 -8.41
C PRO A 201 -0.40 -7.87 -8.44
N PRO A 202 -0.53 -6.74 -9.16
CA PRO A 202 -1.80 -5.99 -9.23
C PRO A 202 -2.98 -6.81 -9.75
N THR A 203 -2.72 -7.79 -10.62
CA THR A 203 -3.72 -8.65 -11.25
C THR A 203 -3.93 -9.97 -10.49
N GLY A 204 -3.31 -10.14 -9.32
CA GLY A 204 -3.37 -11.34 -8.49
C GLY A 204 -2.67 -12.59 -9.08
N ALA A 205 -2.49 -12.68 -10.40
CA ALA A 205 -1.67 -13.70 -11.03
C ALA A 205 -0.18 -13.31 -10.96
N ARG A 206 0.69 -14.28 -10.66
CA ARG A 206 2.16 -14.11 -10.65
C ARG A 206 2.63 -13.55 -12.00
N ASP A 207 2.99 -12.27 -12.04
CA ASP A 207 3.55 -11.60 -13.22
C ASP A 207 5.02 -11.26 -12.92
N VAL A 208 5.94 -12.02 -13.53
CA VAL A 208 7.38 -11.83 -13.35
C VAL A 208 7.83 -10.43 -13.80
N ASN A 209 7.13 -9.81 -14.75
CA ASN A 209 7.46 -8.46 -15.24
C ASN A 209 6.87 -7.35 -14.35
N LYS A 210 5.89 -7.69 -13.51
CA LYS A 210 5.21 -6.78 -12.59
C LYS A 210 5.19 -7.40 -11.20
N PRO A 211 6.35 -7.46 -10.53
CA PRO A 211 6.53 -8.19 -9.29
C PRO A 211 5.56 -7.75 -8.19
N GLY A 212 5.02 -6.53 -8.26
CA GLY A 212 3.95 -6.05 -7.38
C GLY A 212 4.48 -5.39 -6.10
N ILE A 213 3.56 -5.02 -5.22
CA ILE A 213 3.88 -4.40 -3.91
C ILE A 213 3.93 -5.47 -2.82
N PHE A 214 4.72 -5.25 -1.77
CA PHE A 214 4.72 -6.16 -0.62
C PHE A 214 3.41 -6.06 0.16
N THR A 215 2.85 -7.22 0.50
CA THR A 215 1.65 -7.38 1.31
C THR A 215 1.84 -8.53 2.30
N ILE A 216 1.05 -8.55 3.37
CA ILE A 216 1.03 -9.68 4.31
C ILE A 216 0.29 -10.87 3.70
N HIS A 217 0.91 -12.04 3.74
CA HIS A 217 0.32 -13.31 3.36
C HIS A 217 0.07 -14.17 4.61
N GLU A 218 -1.11 -14.79 4.67
CA GLU A 218 -1.55 -15.67 5.78
C GLU A 218 -1.07 -17.12 5.60
N SER A 219 -0.29 -17.39 4.56
CA SER A 219 0.28 -18.70 4.28
C SER A 219 1.73 -18.54 3.88
N VAL A 220 2.54 -19.45 4.38
CA VAL A 220 3.95 -19.58 4.03
C VAL A 220 4.09 -20.49 2.81
N SER A 221 4.70 -20.00 1.73
CA SER A 221 4.83 -20.80 0.50
C SER A 221 6.20 -20.64 -0.15
N PRO A 222 7.28 -21.21 0.45
CA PRO A 222 8.60 -21.13 -0.14
C PRO A 222 8.61 -21.79 -1.54
N GLY A 223 8.90 -21.00 -2.57
CA GLY A 223 8.92 -21.40 -3.98
C GLY A 223 7.54 -21.53 -4.63
N GLY A 224 6.46 -21.42 -3.88
CA GLY A 224 5.10 -21.61 -4.37
C GLY A 224 4.51 -20.35 -4.97
N ALA A 225 3.40 -20.48 -5.69
CA ALA A 225 2.61 -19.32 -6.03
C ALA A 225 2.13 -18.69 -4.72
N VAL A 226 2.50 -17.44 -4.49
CA VAL A 226 1.86 -16.59 -3.49
C VAL A 226 0.36 -16.72 -3.74
N PRO A 227 -0.41 -17.29 -2.80
CA PRO A 227 -1.85 -17.27 -2.95
C PRO A 227 -2.23 -15.81 -3.04
N GLN A 228 -3.10 -15.47 -4.00
CA GLN A 228 -3.69 -14.14 -4.05
C GLN A 228 -4.06 -13.78 -2.62
N PRO A 229 -3.70 -12.58 -2.11
CA PRO A 229 -4.12 -12.18 -0.79
C PRO A 229 -5.58 -12.56 -0.74
N ARG A 230 -5.93 -13.53 0.15
CA ARG A 230 -7.29 -14.04 0.22
C ARG A 230 -8.11 -12.77 0.18
N GLU A 231 -8.96 -12.63 -0.82
CA GLU A 231 -10.00 -11.61 -0.81
C GLU A 231 -10.93 -11.98 0.36
N LYS A 232 -10.40 -11.91 1.58
CA LYS A 232 -11.11 -11.83 2.84
C LYS A 232 -11.74 -10.44 2.98
N TYR A 233 -11.68 -9.66 1.92
CA TYR A 233 -12.66 -8.66 1.60
C TYR A 233 -13.56 -9.28 0.56
N ASN A 234 -14.60 -9.97 1.03
CA ASN A 234 -15.81 -10.18 0.23
C ASN A 234 -16.03 -8.87 -0.53
N PHE A 235 -15.90 -8.93 -1.85
CA PHE A 235 -16.39 -7.90 -2.75
C PHE A 235 -17.73 -7.38 -2.21
N LEU A 236 -18.65 -8.27 -1.81
CA LEU A 236 -19.92 -7.89 -1.19
C LEU A 236 -19.89 -7.15 0.16
N LEU A 237 -18.85 -7.22 1.01
CA LEU A 237 -18.81 -6.49 2.29
C LEU A 237 -17.93 -5.23 2.25
N ASN A 238 -16.82 -5.27 1.50
CA ASN A 238 -16.00 -4.09 1.25
C ASN A 238 -16.61 -3.22 0.16
N GLU A 239 -17.16 -3.81 -0.91
CA GLU A 239 -18.03 -3.07 -1.80
C GLU A 239 -19.33 -2.69 -1.12
N ALA A 240 -19.97 -3.49 -0.27
CA ALA A 240 -21.16 -2.97 0.41
C ALA A 240 -20.79 -1.73 1.21
N THR A 241 -19.68 -1.72 1.95
CA THR A 241 -19.26 -0.51 2.66
C THR A 241 -18.97 0.64 1.69
N ASN A 242 -18.21 0.42 0.61
CA ASN A 242 -17.90 1.48 -0.37
C ASN A 242 -19.14 1.97 -1.13
N VAL A 243 -20.02 1.07 -1.55
CA VAL A 243 -21.29 1.33 -2.22
C VAL A 243 -22.23 2.05 -1.27
N ILE A 244 -22.36 1.61 -0.01
CA ILE A 244 -23.12 2.29 1.03
C ILE A 244 -22.55 3.68 1.28
N THR A 245 -21.23 3.84 1.28
CA THR A 245 -20.59 5.15 1.43
C THR A 245 -20.89 6.06 0.24
N ILE A 246 -20.77 5.57 -1.00
CA ILE A 246 -21.05 6.34 -2.22
C ILE A 246 -22.54 6.69 -2.29
N VAL A 247 -23.43 5.70 -2.19
CA VAL A 247 -24.89 5.87 -2.22
C VAL A 247 -25.36 6.73 -1.05
N GLY A 248 -24.85 6.48 0.16
CA GLY A 248 -25.14 7.26 1.35
C GLY A 248 -24.70 8.72 1.21
N GLY A 249 -23.52 8.96 0.65
CA GLY A 249 -23.05 10.31 0.34
C GLY A 249 -23.92 11.03 -0.70
N LEU A 250 -24.36 10.34 -1.75
CA LEU A 250 -25.26 10.90 -2.76
C LEU A 250 -26.64 11.22 -2.18
N ILE A 251 -27.22 10.32 -1.38
CA ILE A 251 -28.49 10.54 -0.68
C ILE A 251 -28.37 11.73 0.27
N LEU A 252 -27.31 11.78 1.08
CA LEU A 252 -27.07 12.87 2.02
C LEU A 252 -26.93 14.22 1.29
N PHE A 253 -26.21 14.26 0.17
CA PHE A 253 -26.11 15.46 -0.66
C PHE A 253 -27.49 15.89 -1.20
N LEU A 254 -28.30 14.95 -1.70
CA LEU A 254 -29.66 15.22 -2.19
C LEU A 254 -30.56 15.82 -1.09
N VAL A 255 -30.44 15.33 0.16
CA VAL A 255 -31.15 15.92 1.30
C VAL A 255 -30.78 17.40 1.49
N PHE A 256 -29.51 17.77 1.39
CA PHE A 256 -29.11 19.18 1.46
C PHE A 256 -29.65 20.01 0.30
N VAL A 257 -29.70 19.45 -0.93
CA VAL A 257 -30.32 20.12 -2.08
C VAL A 257 -31.79 20.40 -1.81
N MET A 258 -32.52 19.42 -1.25
CA MET A 258 -33.93 19.60 -0.87
C MET A 258 -34.11 20.71 0.17
N ILE A 259 -33.27 20.74 1.21
CA ILE A 259 -33.29 21.80 2.23
C ILE A 259 -33.02 23.18 1.59
N ALA A 260 -32.06 23.28 0.67
CA ALA A 260 -31.77 24.52 -0.04
C ALA A 260 -32.97 24.99 -0.90
N VAL A 261 -33.66 24.07 -1.58
CA VAL A 261 -34.87 24.40 -2.36
C VAL A 261 -36.00 24.90 -1.46
N ILE A 262 -36.20 24.27 -0.30
CA ILE A 262 -37.18 24.71 0.70
C ILE A 262 -36.82 26.12 1.20
N ALA A 263 -35.56 26.36 1.55
CA ALA A 263 -35.09 27.67 1.98
C ALA A 263 -35.29 28.76 0.92
N ARG A 264 -35.08 28.45 -0.36
CA ARG A 264 -35.34 29.37 -1.48
C ARG A 264 -36.83 29.74 -1.58
N ARG A 265 -37.72 28.76 -1.35
CA ARG A 265 -39.17 29.01 -1.35
C ARG A 265 -39.56 29.92 -0.18
N PHE A 266 -39.01 29.69 1.01
CA PHE A 266 -39.22 30.57 2.16
C PHE A 266 -38.73 32.00 1.93
N GLU A 267 -37.57 32.18 1.28
CA GLU A 267 -37.08 33.53 0.92
C GLU A 267 -38.07 34.28 0.03
N THR A 268 -38.70 33.58 -0.90
CA THR A 268 -39.67 34.18 -1.82
C THR A 268 -40.95 34.59 -1.09
N LEU A 269 -41.41 33.79 -0.12
CA LEU A 269 -42.66 34.05 0.62
C LEU A 269 -42.49 35.07 1.76
N ALA A 270 -41.41 34.95 2.54
CA ALA A 270 -41.15 35.80 3.70
C ALA A 270 -40.42 37.11 3.33
N GLN A 271 -39.96 37.25 2.08
CA GLN A 271 -39.07 38.33 1.62
C GLN A 271 -37.79 38.50 2.46
N GLN A 272 -37.39 37.46 3.19
CA GLN A 272 -36.19 37.44 4.01
C GLN A 272 -35.12 36.55 3.40
N ARG A 273 -33.87 36.99 3.46
CA ARG A 273 -32.74 36.27 2.86
C ARG A 273 -32.43 35.00 3.66
N THR A 274 -32.68 33.83 3.08
CA THR A 274 -32.39 32.53 3.70
C THR A 274 -31.01 31.96 3.36
N TYR A 275 -30.24 32.66 2.52
CA TYR A 275 -28.90 32.24 2.07
C TYR A 275 -28.87 30.81 1.50
N TRP A 276 -29.92 30.38 0.80
CA TRP A 276 -30.04 29.03 0.24
C TRP A 276 -28.86 28.58 -0.62
N GLN A 277 -28.16 29.53 -1.25
CA GLN A 277 -26.94 29.28 -2.03
C GLN A 277 -25.82 28.69 -1.17
N LEU A 278 -25.66 29.18 0.07
CA LEU A 278 -24.67 28.66 1.01
C LEU A 278 -25.07 27.27 1.53
N LEU A 279 -26.37 27.02 1.72
CA LEU A 279 -26.89 25.69 2.07
C LEU A 279 -26.62 24.66 0.98
N LEU A 280 -26.68 25.06 -0.29
CA LEU A 280 -26.34 24.20 -1.43
C LEU A 280 -24.82 23.98 -1.57
N LEU A 281 -24.01 25.01 -1.32
CA LEU A 281 -22.57 24.98 -1.51
C LEU A 281 -21.83 24.26 -0.38
N ALA A 282 -22.27 24.42 0.86
CA ALA A 282 -21.63 23.84 2.04
C ALA A 282 -21.37 22.32 1.96
N PRO A 283 -22.30 21.46 1.50
CA PRO A 283 -22.10 20.00 1.41
C PRO A 283 -21.29 19.53 0.20
N ILE A 284 -20.67 20.41 -0.60
CA ILE A 284 -19.95 20.00 -1.83
C ILE A 284 -18.78 19.05 -1.54
N GLY A 285 -18.16 19.11 -0.35
CA GLY A 285 -17.08 18.20 0.00
C GLY A 285 -17.50 16.72 0.02
N ILE A 286 -18.80 16.44 0.25
CA ILE A 286 -19.37 15.09 0.12
C ILE A 286 -19.24 14.57 -1.32
N MET A 287 -19.51 15.43 -2.30
CA MET A 287 -19.39 15.07 -3.72
C MET A 287 -17.94 14.86 -4.13
N VAL A 288 -17.02 15.72 -3.66
CA VAL A 288 -15.59 15.57 -3.93
C VAL A 288 -15.09 14.23 -3.39
N TYR A 289 -15.42 13.89 -2.14
CA TYR A 289 -15.07 12.61 -1.55
C TYR A 289 -15.59 11.42 -2.35
N ASN A 290 -16.85 11.46 -2.79
CA ASN A 290 -17.45 10.40 -3.60
C ASN A 290 -16.75 10.25 -4.96
N VAL A 291 -16.44 11.35 -5.65
CA VAL A 291 -15.75 11.32 -6.94
C VAL A 291 -14.34 10.73 -6.80
N VAL A 292 -13.57 11.17 -5.80
CA VAL A 292 -12.23 10.64 -5.52
C VAL A 292 -12.29 9.15 -5.23
N THR A 293 -13.23 8.73 -4.39
CA THR A 293 -13.44 7.31 -4.06
C THR A 293 -13.77 6.49 -5.29
N ILE A 294 -14.73 6.92 -6.12
CA ILE A 294 -15.11 6.23 -7.36
C ILE A 294 -13.91 6.10 -8.30
N LEU A 295 -13.17 7.18 -8.55
CA LEU A 295 -12.01 7.16 -9.44
C LEU A 295 -10.88 6.27 -8.92
N ALA A 296 -10.61 6.29 -7.62
CA ALA A 296 -9.60 5.44 -7.00
C ALA A 296 -9.97 3.94 -7.12
N PHE A 297 -11.23 3.59 -6.88
CA PHE A 297 -11.69 2.21 -7.03
C PHE A 297 -11.71 1.74 -8.49
N ILE A 298 -12.18 2.56 -9.44
CA ILE A 298 -12.17 2.20 -10.87
C ILE A 298 -10.74 2.00 -11.38
N SER A 299 -9.78 2.83 -10.95
CA SER A 299 -8.41 2.80 -11.46
C SER A 299 -7.49 1.82 -10.75
N ARG A 300 -7.60 1.69 -9.41
CA ARG A 300 -6.66 0.95 -8.56
C ARG A 300 -7.32 -0.12 -7.69
N GLY A 301 -8.65 -0.16 -7.62
CA GLY A 301 -9.37 -1.04 -6.68
C GLY A 301 -9.19 -0.69 -5.20
N SER A 302 -8.50 0.42 -4.87
CA SER A 302 -8.33 0.90 -3.50
C SER A 302 -7.99 2.39 -3.45
N LEU A 303 -8.31 3.02 -2.32
CA LEU A 303 -7.92 4.40 -1.98
C LEU A 303 -6.49 4.43 -1.45
N ASN A 304 -5.59 5.13 -2.14
CA ASN A 304 -4.26 5.39 -1.61
C ASN A 304 -4.30 6.48 -0.52
N ASP A 305 -3.17 6.70 0.17
CA ASP A 305 -3.13 7.66 1.27
C ASP A 305 -3.41 9.10 0.81
N GLN A 306 -3.00 9.46 -0.39
CA GLN A 306 -3.25 10.79 -0.95
C GLN A 306 -4.74 11.03 -1.22
N ASP A 307 -5.43 10.05 -1.81
CA ASP A 307 -6.87 10.09 -2.08
C ASP A 307 -7.65 10.22 -0.76
N ARG A 308 -7.22 9.48 0.28
CA ARG A 308 -7.82 9.55 1.62
C ARG A 308 -7.69 10.95 2.21
N TRP A 309 -6.50 11.55 2.13
CA TRP A 309 -6.29 12.91 2.63
C TRP A 309 -7.14 13.93 1.88
N ILE A 310 -7.15 13.90 0.55
CA ILE A 310 -7.97 14.81 -0.27
C ILE A 310 -9.45 14.64 0.09
N GLY A 311 -9.93 13.41 0.14
CA GLY A 311 -11.30 13.09 0.47
C GLY A 311 -11.70 13.55 1.87
N PHE A 312 -10.96 13.14 2.91
CA PHE A 312 -11.29 13.45 4.30
C PHE A 312 -11.15 14.94 4.62
N THR A 313 -10.13 15.62 4.08
CA THR A 313 -9.99 17.06 4.24
C THR A 313 -11.17 17.80 3.59
N SER A 314 -11.61 17.36 2.41
CA SER A 314 -12.79 17.96 1.74
C SER A 314 -14.07 17.78 2.57
N LEU A 315 -14.31 16.56 3.09
CA LEU A 315 -15.44 16.29 4.00
C LEU A 315 -15.38 17.15 5.27
N PHE A 316 -14.20 17.27 5.89
CA PHE A 316 -14.02 18.04 7.12
C PHE A 316 -14.33 19.52 6.92
N ILE A 317 -13.78 20.13 5.86
CA ILE A 317 -14.05 21.53 5.50
C ILE A 317 -15.54 21.74 5.21
N SER A 318 -16.15 20.80 4.48
CA SER A 318 -17.59 20.81 4.19
C SER A 318 -18.44 20.72 5.46
N GLY A 319 -18.05 19.87 6.42
CA GLY A 319 -18.71 19.76 7.73
C GLY A 319 -18.66 21.07 8.53
N ILE A 320 -17.50 21.73 8.57
CA ILE A 320 -17.36 23.06 9.20
C ILE A 320 -18.25 24.09 8.49
N ALA A 321 -18.27 24.10 7.16
CA ALA A 321 -19.10 25.01 6.39
C ALA A 321 -20.60 24.79 6.68
N CYS A 322 -21.07 23.53 6.73
CA CYS A 322 -22.43 23.20 7.10
C CYS A 322 -22.79 23.71 8.51
N ALA A 323 -21.93 23.47 9.50
CA ALA A 323 -22.14 23.96 10.86
C ALA A 323 -22.22 25.49 10.93
N ALA A 324 -21.35 26.19 10.19
CA ALA A 324 -21.35 27.64 10.11
C ALA A 324 -22.66 28.18 9.50
N VAL A 325 -23.14 27.58 8.40
CA VAL A 325 -24.39 27.98 7.75
C VAL A 325 -25.60 27.73 8.67
N ILE A 326 -25.64 26.60 9.37
CA ILE A 326 -26.69 26.31 10.36
C ILE A 326 -26.71 27.37 11.48
N ASN A 327 -25.54 27.78 11.98
CA ASN A 327 -25.46 28.81 13.01
C ASN A 327 -25.99 30.17 12.53
N VAL A 328 -25.67 30.56 11.28
CA VAL A 328 -26.21 31.76 10.66
C VAL A 328 -27.73 31.69 10.56
N PHE A 329 -28.26 30.56 10.07
CA PHE A 329 -29.70 30.36 9.95
C PHE A 329 -30.42 30.43 11.30
N ARG A 330 -29.84 29.81 12.33
CA ARG A 330 -30.37 29.83 13.70
C ARG A 330 -30.46 31.24 14.27
N ASN A 331 -29.46 32.08 14.03
CA ASN A 331 -29.47 33.46 14.53
C ASN A 331 -30.55 34.29 13.82
N ILE A 332 -30.70 34.14 12.51
CA ILE A 332 -31.77 34.80 11.75
C ILE A 332 -33.14 34.36 12.28
N ALA A 333 -33.34 33.06 12.51
CA ALA A 333 -34.60 32.54 13.03
C ALA A 333 -34.94 33.10 14.43
N LYS A 334 -33.94 33.24 15.31
CA LYS A 334 -34.12 33.86 16.62
C LYS A 334 -34.52 35.33 16.51
N ASP A 335 -33.89 36.07 15.60
CA ASP A 335 -34.18 37.49 15.40
C ASP A 335 -35.62 37.70 14.90
N ILE A 336 -36.13 36.79 14.06
CA ILE A 336 -37.54 36.81 13.61
C ILE A 336 -38.49 36.54 14.78
N LEU A 337 -38.23 35.49 15.56
CA LEU A 337 -39.09 35.09 16.68
C LEU A 337 -39.11 36.12 17.82
N ALA A 338 -38.04 36.90 17.98
CA ALA A 338 -37.98 37.97 18.98
C ALA A 338 -38.69 39.26 18.54
N ALA A 339 -39.06 39.37 17.26
CA ALA A 339 -39.75 40.54 16.71
C ALA A 339 -41.29 40.39 16.71
N GLU A 340 -41.81 39.19 16.96
CA GLU A 340 -43.23 38.89 17.20
C GLU A 340 -43.60 39.10 18.67
#